data_AF-A0A4Q3CQZ1-F1
#
_entry.id   AF-A0A4Q3CQZ1-F1
#
_cell.length_a   1.000
_cell.length_b   1.000
_cell.length_c   1.000
_cell.angle_alpha   90.00
_cell.angle_beta   90.00
_cell.angle_gamma   90.00
#
_symmetry.space_group_name_H-M   'P 1'
#
loop_
_entity.id
_entity.type
_entity.pdbx_description
1 polymer ?
#
loop_
_entity_poly.entity_id
_entity_poly.type
_entity_poly.pdbx_seq_one_letter_code
_entity_poly.pdbx_strand_id
1 'polypeptide(L)' 'MTSRSGTPLLDKVVWPADLRRLRPTQLRQLADELRAEMVSAVSTTGGHFGAGLGVVELTVALHYVFDTPRDVL' A
#
# COMPACT_ATOMS: atom_id res chain seq x y z
N MET A 1 13.03 11.80 14.92
CA MET A 1 12.43 12.48 13.76
C MET A 1 12.49 11.51 12.60
N THR A 2 11.45 10.69 12.41
CA THR A 2 11.36 9.82 11.23
C THR A 2 10.98 10.71 10.05
N SER A 3 11.88 10.81 9.07
CA SER A 3 11.61 11.50 7.81
C SER A 3 10.37 10.86 7.19
N ARG A 4 9.26 11.59 7.08
CA ARG A 4 8.16 11.17 6.20
C ARG A 4 8.73 11.18 4.79
N SER A 5 9.08 10.01 4.29
CA SER A 5 9.26 9.76 2.88
C SER A 5 8.01 10.33 2.19
N GLY A 6 8.15 11.22 1.22
CA GLY A 6 6.97 11.72 0.52
C GLY A 6 6.23 10.57 -0.13
N THR A 7 4.93 10.46 0.10
CA THR A 7 4.07 9.39 -0.40
C THR A 7 3.01 9.88 -1.38
N PRO A 8 3.40 10.55 -2.49
CA PRO A 8 2.49 11.28 -3.36
C PRO A 8 1.43 10.43 -4.07
N LEU A 9 1.62 9.11 -4.19
CA LEU A 9 0.60 8.20 -4.71
C LEU A 9 -0.26 7.63 -3.59
N LEU A 10 0.34 7.19 -2.49
CA LEU A 10 -0.40 6.66 -1.35
C LEU A 10 -1.33 7.72 -0.73
N ASP A 11 -0.89 8.98 -0.68
CA ASP A 11 -1.69 10.11 -0.20
C ASP A 11 -2.98 10.33 -1.01
N LYS A 12 -3.06 9.77 -2.23
CA LYS A 12 -4.23 9.84 -3.11
C LYS A 12 -5.17 8.63 -2.99
N VAL A 13 -4.76 7.59 -2.25
CA VAL A 13 -5.52 6.34 -2.10
C VAL A 13 -6.18 6.33 -0.73
N VAL A 14 -7.47 6.64 -0.68
CA VAL A 14 -8.26 6.59 0.56
C VAL A 14 -9.10 5.31 0.61
N TRP A 15 -9.56 4.85 -0.56
CA TRP A 15 -10.37 3.65 -0.72
C TRP A 15 -9.79 2.70 -1.77
N PRO A 16 -10.09 1.38 -1.72
CA PRO A 16 -9.65 0.44 -2.76
C PRO A 16 -10.01 0.88 -4.18
N ALA A 17 -11.15 1.55 -4.35
CA ALA A 17 -11.59 2.09 -5.64
C ALA A 17 -10.65 3.16 -6.22
N ASP A 18 -9.87 3.86 -5.39
CA ASP A 18 -8.92 4.86 -5.86
C ASP A 18 -7.73 4.23 -6.57
N LEU A 19 -7.38 2.98 -6.25
CA LEU A 19 -6.32 2.24 -6.94
C LEU A 19 -6.60 2.13 -8.43
N ARG A 20 -7.85 1.87 -8.81
CA ARG A 20 -8.29 1.74 -10.21
C ARG A 20 -8.21 3.04 -11.01
N ARG A 21 -8.00 4.19 -10.34
CA ARG A 21 -7.80 5.50 -10.97
C ARG A 21 -6.33 5.76 -11.31
N LEU A 22 -5.41 4.94 -10.79
CA LEU A 22 -3.99 5.01 -11.10
C LEU A 22 -3.70 4.31 -12.42
N ARG A 23 -2.67 4.77 -13.13
CA ARG A 23 -2.14 4.01 -14.27
C ARG A 23 -1.44 2.75 -13.75
N PRO A 24 -1.47 1.62 -14.49
CA PRO A 24 -0.77 0.40 -14.09
C PRO A 24 0.72 0.61 -13.78
N THR A 25 1.38 1.53 -14.49
CA THR A 25 2.79 1.90 -14.27
C THR A 25 3.06 2.56 -12.92
N GLN A 26 2.03 3.09 -12.27
CA GLN A 26 2.12 3.74 -10.96
C GLN A 26 2.00 2.75 -9.79
N LEU A 27 1.52 1.53 -10.02
CA LEU A 27 1.27 0.55 -8.97
C LEU A 27 2.54 0.09 -8.26
N ARG A 28 3.66 0.00 -8.99
CA ARG A 28 4.98 -0.30 -8.42
C ARG A 28 5.37 0.76 -7.38
N GLN A 29 5.30 2.03 -7.76
CA GLN A 29 5.64 3.15 -6.88
C GLN A 29 4.69 3.20 -5.67
N LEU A 30 3.39 2.99 -5.88
CA LEU A 30 2.45 2.91 -4.77
C LEU A 30 2.81 1.81 -3.77
N ALA A 31 3.15 0.61 -4.24
CA ALA A 31 3.57 -0.49 -3.38
C ALA A 31 4.85 -0.15 -2.59
N ASP A 32 5.79 0.55 -3.22
CA ASP A 32 7.01 1.02 -2.55
C ASP A 32 6.72 2.06 -1.46
N GLU A 33 5.84 3.02 -1.73
CA GLU A 33 5.37 4.01 -0.76
C GLU A 33 4.64 3.34 0.42
N LEU A 34 3.71 2.40 0.13
CA LEU A 34 2.98 1.66 1.16
C LEU A 34 3.92 0.83 2.05
N ARG A 35 4.94 0.20 1.47
CA ARG A 35 5.94 -0.55 2.23
C ARG A 35 6.76 0.36 3.13
N ALA A 36 7.20 1.52 2.62
CA ALA A 36 7.97 2.47 3.41
C ALA A 36 7.16 2.99 4.61
N GLU A 37 5.88 3.30 4.41
CA GLU A 37 4.98 3.71 5.50
C GLU A 37 4.74 2.58 6.51
N MET A 38 4.54 1.35 6.05
CA MET A 38 4.39 0.19 6.93
C MET A 38 5.63 -0.01 7.79
N VAL A 39 6.84 0.05 7.21
CA VAL A 39 8.12 -0.04 7.95
C VAL A 39 8.24 1.11 8.95
N SER A 40 7.94 2.34 8.54
CA SER A 40 7.97 3.52 9.41
C SER A 40 7.03 3.35 10.60
N ALA A 41 5.77 2.98 10.36
CA ALA A 41 4.76 2.80 11.39
C ALA A 41 5.15 1.75 12.43
N VAL A 42 5.72 0.63 11.98
CA VAL A 42 6.07 -0.52 12.86
C VAL A 42 7.43 -0.34 13.54
N SER A 43 8.33 0.47 12.98
CA SER A 43 9.61 0.83 13.61
C SER A 43 9.41 1.51 14.96
N THR A 44 8.29 2.20 15.15
CA THR A 44 7.92 2.90 16.39
C THR A 44 7.34 1.97 17.47
N THR A 45 6.73 0.85 17.10
CA THR A 45 6.00 -0.03 18.03
C THR A 45 6.75 -1.32 18.35
N GLY A 46 7.64 -1.78 17.46
CA GLY A 46 8.34 -3.05 17.59
C GLY A 46 7.41 -4.25 17.36
N GLY A 47 7.74 -5.15 16.41
CA GLY A 47 6.92 -6.33 16.14
C GLY A 47 7.35 -7.15 14.91
N HIS A 48 6.85 -8.39 14.82
CA HIS A 48 7.11 -9.30 13.70
C HIS A 48 6.26 -8.94 12.48
N PHE A 49 6.66 -7.88 11.78
CA PHE A 49 5.94 -7.38 10.59
C PHE A 49 6.43 -7.94 9.25
N GLY A 50 7.37 -8.89 9.28
CA GLY A 50 7.92 -9.50 8.06
C GLY A 50 6.85 -10.14 7.16
N ALA A 51 5.82 -10.76 7.75
CA ALA A 51 4.74 -11.39 6.99
C ALA A 51 3.90 -10.37 6.19
N GLY A 52 3.61 -9.21 6.78
CA GLY A 52 2.82 -8.16 6.11
C GLY A 52 3.60 -7.43 5.01
N LEU A 53 4.92 -7.28 5.16
CA LEU A 53 5.78 -6.68 4.13
C LEU A 53 5.89 -7.54 2.86
N GLY A 54 5.78 -8.87 3.00
CA GLY A 54 5.87 -9.81 1.88
C GLY A 54 4.63 -9.87 0.98
N VAL A 55 3.51 -9.26 1.39
CA VAL A 55 2.23 -9.33 0.67
C VAL A 55 1.74 -7.98 0.13
N VAL A 56 2.57 -6.93 0.22
CA VAL A 56 2.20 -5.57 -0.19
C VAL A 56 1.77 -5.52 -1.66
N GLU A 57 2.59 -6.04 -2.57
CA GLU A 57 2.29 -6.06 -4.00
C GLU A 57 1.04 -6.88 -4.33
N LEU A 58 0.89 -8.03 -3.69
CA LEU A 58 -0.27 -8.90 -3.88
C LEU A 58 -1.55 -8.16 -3.45
N THR A 59 -1.50 -7.50 -2.29
CA THR A 59 -2.64 -6.75 -1.74
C THR A 59 -3.03 -5.60 -2.66
N VAL A 60 -2.06 -4.82 -3.16
CA VAL A 60 -2.31 -3.76 -4.15
C VAL A 60 -2.91 -4.32 -5.43
N ALA A 61 -2.37 -5.43 -5.95
CA ALA A 61 -2.88 -6.06 -7.18
C ALA A 61 -4.31 -6.57 -7.01
N LEU A 62 -4.63 -7.22 -5.89
CA LEU A 62 -5.98 -7.72 -5.59
C LEU A 62 -6.98 -6.57 -5.55
N HIS A 63 -6.71 -5.51 -4.79
CA HIS A 63 -7.63 -4.37 -4.71
C HIS A 63 -7.68 -3.52 -5.98
N TYR A 64 -6.66 -3.59 -6.85
CA TYR A 64 -6.69 -2.96 -8.17
C TYR A 64 -7.57 -3.73 -9.15
N VAL A 65 -7.52 -5.06 -9.14
CA VAL A 65 -8.26 -5.91 -10.09
C VAL A 65 -9.70 -6.16 -9.64
N PHE A 66 -9.91 -6.43 -8.36
CA PHE A 66 -11.21 -6.76 -7.78
C PHE A 66 -11.93 -5.53 -7.23
N ASP A 67 -13.26 -5.54 -7.29
CA ASP A 67 -14.11 -4.48 -6.76
C ASP A 67 -14.49 -4.74 -5.30
N THR A 68 -13.50 -4.74 -4.41
CA THR A 68 -13.75 -4.85 -2.97
C THR A 68 -14.46 -3.60 -2.43
N PRO A 69 -15.46 -3.74 -1.54
CA PRO A 69 -15.87 -4.96 -0.84
C PRO A 69 -16.98 -5.77 -1.53
N ARG A 70 -17.34 -5.48 -2.79
CA ARG A 70 -18.33 -6.29 -3.52
C ARG A 70 -17.79 -7.68 -3.80
N ASP A 71 -16.55 -7.74 -4.29
CA ASP A 71 -15.80 -8.99 -4.44
C ASP A 71 -15.17 -9.39 -3.11
N VAL A 72 -15.23 -10.69 -2.79
CA VAL A 72 -14.58 -11.29 -1.62
C VAL A 72 -13.15 -11.70 -1.99
N LEU A 73 -12.18 -11.28 -1.19
CA LEU A 73 -10.76 -11.64 -1.31
C LEU A 73 -10.37 -12.81 -0.41
#